data_AF-A0A7W6WXH4-F1
#
_entry.id   AF-A0A7W6WXH4-F1
#
_cell.length_a   1.000
_cell.length_b   1.000
_cell.length_c   1.000
_cell.angle_alpha   90.00
_cell.angle_beta   90.00
_cell.angle_gamma   90.00
#
_symmetry.space_group_name_H-M   'P 1'
#
loop_
_entity.id
_entity.type
_entity.pdbx_description
1 polymer ?
#
loop_
_entity_poly.entity_id
_entity_poly.type
_entity_poly.pdbx_seq_one_letter_code
_entity_poly.pdbx_strand_id
1 'polypeptide(L)'
;MHTVGALNPSDARTASVVDVIGKQIKAMPPHRIFAPDIDVLGRAALLSGILCRLQGYEKDGKLRALQNCVLFLQGQKLGLVVLTANVGDYGMLLQLIPAGRVLFYRSK
;
A
#
# COMPACT_ATOMS: atom_id res chain seq x y z
N MET A 1 11.70 -11.85 9.40
CA MET A 1 10.30 -11.37 9.46
C MET A 1 10.32 -9.92 9.01
N HIS A 2 9.83 -9.59 7.81
CA HIS A 2 9.85 -8.21 7.32
C HIS A 2 8.67 -7.44 7.92
N THR A 3 8.90 -6.66 8.96
CA THR A 3 7.89 -5.79 9.58
C THR A 3 7.92 -4.43 8.88
N VAL A 4 6.85 -4.10 8.17
CA VAL A 4 6.68 -2.79 7.53
C VAL A 4 6.14 -1.82 8.57
N GLY A 5 6.80 -0.66 8.72
CA GLY A 5 6.33 0.41 9.62
C GLY A 5 6.53 0.17 11.11
N ALA A 6 7.43 -0.75 11.50
CA ALA A 6 7.78 -0.95 12.91
C ALA A 6 8.50 0.29 13.47
N LEU A 7 7.97 0.83 14.56
CA LEU A 7 8.62 1.90 15.33
C LEU A 7 9.80 1.32 16.13
N ASN A 8 10.78 2.17 16.46
CA ASN A 8 11.93 1.77 17.27
C ASN A 8 11.47 1.46 18.71
N PRO A 9 11.55 0.22 19.21
CA PRO A 9 11.07 -0.13 20.54
C PRO A 9 11.86 0.57 21.67
N SER A 10 13.09 1.00 21.40
CA SER A 10 13.94 1.72 22.36
C SER A 10 13.68 3.23 22.42
N ASP A 11 12.89 3.79 21.50
CA ASP A 11 12.48 5.21 21.58
C ASP A 11 11.37 5.37 22.61
N ALA A 12 11.60 6.24 23.61
CA ALA A 12 10.65 6.50 24.70
C ALA A 12 9.25 6.95 24.22
N ARG A 13 9.16 7.53 23.01
CA ARG A 13 7.88 7.97 22.42
C ARG A 13 7.08 6.83 21.81
N THR A 14 7.73 5.71 21.49
CA THR A 14 7.10 4.60 20.74
C THR A 14 5.84 4.09 21.41
N ALA A 15 5.84 3.91 22.73
CA ALA A 15 4.66 3.45 23.46
C ALA A 15 3.44 4.37 23.26
N SER A 16 3.65 5.69 23.36
CA SER A 16 2.59 6.69 23.15
C SER A 16 2.11 6.71 21.70
N VAL A 17 3.02 6.65 20.73
CA VAL A 17 2.66 6.62 19.30
C VAL A 17 1.88 5.35 18.95
N VAL A 18 2.29 4.19 19.45
CA VAL A 18 1.58 2.92 19.24
C VAL A 18 0.17 2.99 19.81
N ASP A 19 -0.02 3.55 21.01
CA ASP A 19 -1.36 3.73 21.60
C ASP A 19 -2.26 4.60 20.71
N VAL A 20 -1.75 5.73 20.22
CA VAL A 20 -2.51 6.63 19.32
C VAL A 20 -2.86 5.93 18.00
N ILE A 21 -1.89 5.27 17.35
CA ILE A 21 -2.14 4.50 16.12
C ILE A 21 -3.19 3.41 16.36
N GLY A 22 -3.05 2.66 17.47
CA GLY A 22 -3.98 1.60 17.84
C GLY A 22 -5.40 2.11 18.06
N LYS A 23 -5.57 3.26 18.72
CA LYS A 23 -6.87 3.93 18.87
C LYS A 23 -7.49 4.29 17.53
N GLN A 24 -6.71 4.83 16.59
CA GLN A 24 -7.22 5.17 15.26
C GLN A 24 -7.65 3.93 14.46
N ILE A 25 -6.85 2.85 14.49
CA ILE A 25 -7.20 1.59 13.81
C ILE A 25 -8.49 1.01 14.40
N LYS A 26 -8.62 0.97 15.74
CA LYS A 26 -9.82 0.45 16.42
C LYS A 26 -11.06 1.31 16.18
N ALA A 27 -10.91 2.59 15.88
CA ALA A 27 -12.01 3.49 15.57
C ALA A 27 -12.56 3.32 14.14
N MET A 28 -11.89 2.55 13.26
CA MET A 28 -12.35 2.34 11.88
C MET A 28 -13.62 1.47 11.87
N PRO A 29 -14.74 1.95 11.28
CA PRO A 29 -15.95 1.15 11.16
C PRO A 29 -15.72 -0.09 10.29
N PRO A 30 -16.30 -1.27 10.62
CA PRO A 30 -16.08 -2.51 9.87
C PRO A 30 -16.39 -2.39 8.37
N HIS A 31 -17.42 -1.63 8.00
CA HIS A 31 -17.81 -1.40 6.60
C HIS A 31 -16.82 -0.55 5.79
N ARG A 32 -15.76 -0.02 6.42
CA ARG A 32 -14.65 0.70 5.77
C ARG A 32 -13.36 -0.12 5.72
N ILE A 33 -13.36 -1.34 6.26
CA ILE A 33 -12.20 -2.24 6.27
C ILE A 33 -12.48 -3.35 5.29
N PHE A 34 -11.59 -3.50 4.31
CA PHE A 34 -11.77 -4.48 3.23
C PHE A 34 -10.59 -5.45 3.22
N ALA A 35 -10.91 -6.74 3.30
CA ALA A 35 -9.94 -7.80 3.00
C ALA A 35 -9.88 -7.98 1.47
N PRO A 36 -8.70 -7.92 0.84
CA PRO A 36 -8.54 -8.29 -0.56
C PRO A 36 -8.89 -9.77 -0.74
N ASP A 37 -9.62 -10.10 -1.81
CA ASP A 37 -9.90 -11.48 -2.16
C ASP A 37 -8.82 -12.08 -3.06
N ILE A 38 -8.95 -13.38 -3.33
CA ILE A 38 -7.94 -14.15 -4.06
C ILE A 38 -7.68 -13.63 -5.48
N ASP A 39 -8.71 -13.07 -6.15
CA ASP A 39 -8.54 -12.45 -7.47
C ASP A 39 -7.64 -11.22 -7.39
N VAL A 40 -7.94 -10.31 -6.44
CA VAL A 40 -7.11 -9.11 -6.24
C VAL A 40 -5.68 -9.49 -5.86
N LEU A 41 -5.50 -10.46 -4.97
CA LEU A 41 -4.17 -10.93 -4.56
C LEU A 41 -3.39 -11.56 -5.72
N GLY A 42 -4.03 -12.42 -6.51
CA GLY A 42 -3.40 -13.08 -7.66
C GLY A 42 -2.99 -12.08 -8.74
N ARG A 43 -3.90 -11.16 -9.10
CA ARG A 43 -3.61 -10.11 -10.09
C ARG A 43 -2.55 -9.13 -9.58
N ALA A 44 -2.56 -8.80 -8.30
CA ALA A 44 -1.53 -7.95 -7.69
C ALA A 44 -0.15 -8.62 -7.72
N ALA A 45 -0.07 -9.94 -7.53
CA ALA A 45 1.18 -10.67 -7.63
C ALA A 45 1.78 -10.62 -9.04
N LEU A 46 0.95 -10.81 -10.08
CA LEU A 46 1.38 -10.67 -11.48
C LEU A 46 1.85 -9.23 -11.77
N LEU A 47 1.06 -8.24 -11.37
CA LEU A 47 1.36 -6.83 -11.59
C LEU A 47 2.64 -6.40 -10.86
N SER A 48 2.84 -6.89 -9.64
CA SER A 48 4.07 -6.66 -8.86
C SER A 48 5.29 -7.28 -9.56
N GLY A 49 5.16 -8.47 -10.14
CA GLY A 49 6.24 -9.07 -10.94
C GLY A 49 6.63 -8.23 -12.16
N ILE A 50 5.64 -7.62 -12.83
CA ILE A 50 5.88 -6.66 -13.92
C ILE A 50 6.59 -5.42 -13.40
N LEU A 51 6.07 -4.80 -12.34
CA LEU A 51 6.63 -3.59 -11.74
C LEU A 51 8.07 -3.81 -11.27
N CYS A 52 8.36 -4.95 -10.65
CA CYS A 52 9.70 -5.32 -10.20
C CYS A 52 10.71 -5.37 -11.34
N ARG A 53 10.33 -5.91 -12.51
CA ARG A 53 11.19 -5.97 -13.69
C ARG A 53 11.38 -4.60 -14.33
N LEU A 54 10.34 -3.77 -14.38
CA LEU A 54 10.40 -2.43 -14.98
C LEU A 54 11.21 -1.44 -14.15
N GLN A 55 11.13 -1.49 -12.82
CA GLN A 55 11.79 -0.53 -11.94
C GLN A 55 13.13 -1.03 -11.35
N GLY A 56 13.56 -2.26 -11.67
CA GLY A 56 14.81 -2.81 -11.15
C GLY A 56 14.82 -2.99 -9.63
N TYR A 57 13.70 -3.43 -9.06
CA TYR A 57 13.54 -3.51 -7.60
C TYR A 57 14.50 -4.52 -6.94
N GLU A 58 15.33 -4.03 -6.01
CA GLU A 58 16.15 -4.84 -5.11
C GLU A 58 15.30 -5.68 -4.13
N LYS A 59 15.89 -6.68 -3.47
CA LYS A 59 15.18 -7.70 -2.68
C LYS A 59 14.12 -7.12 -1.71
N ASP A 60 14.43 -6.03 -1.01
CA ASP A 60 13.52 -5.41 -0.03
C ASP A 60 12.38 -4.60 -0.66
N GLY A 61 12.51 -4.20 -1.94
CA GLY A 61 11.48 -3.44 -2.66
C GLY A 61 10.31 -4.30 -3.16
N LYS A 62 10.51 -5.62 -3.28
CA LYS A 62 9.53 -6.54 -3.88
C LYS A 62 8.25 -6.70 -3.06
N LEU A 63 8.38 -6.80 -1.74
CA LEU A 63 7.21 -6.91 -0.85
C LEU A 63 6.40 -5.61 -0.85
N ARG A 64 7.09 -4.47 -0.85
CA ARG A 64 6.45 -3.15 -0.97
C ARG A 64 5.70 -3.01 -2.30
N ALA A 65 6.33 -3.42 -3.40
CA ALA A 65 5.69 -3.43 -4.72
C ALA A 65 4.42 -4.29 -4.74
N LEU A 66 4.45 -5.48 -4.12
CA LEU A 66 3.27 -6.33 -3.98
C LEU A 66 2.14 -5.64 -3.21
N GLN A 67 2.45 -5.06 -2.04
CA GLN A 67 1.46 -4.37 -1.22
C GLN A 67 0.85 -3.17 -1.96
N ASN A 68 1.65 -2.41 -2.70
CA ASN A 68 1.16 -1.30 -3.53
C ASN A 68 0.23 -1.79 -4.65
N CYS A 69 0.56 -2.91 -5.30
CA CYS A 69 -0.32 -3.50 -6.32
C CYS A 69 -1.64 -3.99 -5.73
N VAL A 70 -1.62 -4.58 -4.53
CA VAL A 70 -2.84 -5.01 -3.81
C VAL A 70 -3.73 -3.80 -3.49
N LEU A 71 -3.16 -2.74 -2.92
CA LEU A 71 -3.90 -1.52 -2.61
C LEU A 71 -4.49 -0.87 -3.85
N PHE A 72 -3.72 -0.80 -4.94
CA PHE A 72 -4.15 -0.22 -6.20
C PHE A 72 -5.34 -1.00 -6.82
N LEU A 73 -5.24 -2.32 -6.92
CA LEU A 73 -6.29 -3.15 -7.50
C LEU A 73 -7.52 -3.26 -6.58
N GLN A 74 -7.33 -3.29 -5.27
CA GLN A 74 -8.44 -3.25 -4.31
C GLN A 74 -9.19 -1.92 -4.42
N GLY A 75 -8.47 -0.79 -4.52
CA GLY A 75 -9.08 0.52 -4.75
C GLY A 75 -9.86 0.57 -6.05
N GLN A 76 -9.29 0.04 -7.14
CA GLN A 76 -9.99 -0.07 -8.42
C GLN A 76 -11.28 -0.89 -8.31
N LYS A 77 -11.20 -2.08 -7.71
CA LYS A 77 -12.35 -2.99 -7.53
C LYS A 77 -13.49 -2.34 -6.74
N LEU A 78 -13.17 -1.61 -5.68
CA LEU A 78 -14.15 -0.96 -4.83
C LEU A 78 -14.66 0.38 -5.37
N GLY A 79 -14.14 0.84 -6.53
CA GLY A 79 -14.47 2.17 -7.03
C GLY A 79 -13.97 3.28 -6.09
N LEU A 80 -12.81 3.10 -5.46
CA LEU A 80 -12.13 4.09 -4.62
C LEU A 80 -10.96 4.76 -5.36
N VAL A 81 -10.43 5.83 -4.76
CA VAL A 81 -9.22 6.53 -5.21
C VAL A 81 -8.12 6.29 -4.18
N VAL A 82 -6.94 5.84 -4.63
CA VAL A 82 -5.79 5.68 -3.73
C VAL A 82 -5.14 7.03 -3.48
N LEU A 83 -4.98 7.42 -2.21
CA LEU A 83 -4.24 8.62 -1.81
C LEU A 83 -2.82 8.23 -1.42
N THR A 84 -1.80 8.79 -2.09
CA THR A 84 -0.41 8.40 -1.82
C THR A 84 0.60 9.50 -2.18
N ALA A 85 1.75 9.50 -1.51
CA ALA A 85 2.92 10.29 -1.92
C ALA A 85 3.87 9.51 -2.85
N ASN A 86 3.66 8.20 -3.03
CA ASN A 86 4.53 7.35 -3.84
C ASN A 86 4.20 7.47 -5.34
N VAL A 87 4.67 8.55 -5.96
CA VAL A 87 4.47 8.82 -7.38
C VAL A 87 5.17 7.78 -8.27
N GLY A 88 6.32 7.22 -7.83
CA GLY A 88 7.11 6.28 -8.62
C GLY A 88 6.37 4.99 -8.95
N ASP A 89 5.82 4.32 -7.93
CA ASP A 89 5.08 3.08 -8.16
C ASP A 89 3.73 3.35 -8.83
N TYR A 90 2.94 4.25 -8.25
CA TYR A 90 1.56 4.45 -8.68
C TYR A 90 1.45 5.20 -10.02
N GLY A 91 2.47 5.96 -10.41
CA GLY A 91 2.58 6.51 -11.76
C GLY A 91 2.74 5.40 -12.80
N MET A 92 3.62 4.43 -12.55
CA MET A 92 3.78 3.26 -13.43
C MET A 92 2.52 2.38 -13.43
N LEU A 93 1.90 2.16 -12.27
CA LEU A 93 0.65 1.38 -12.18
C LEU A 93 -0.49 2.02 -12.97
N LEU A 94 -0.61 3.36 -12.96
CA LEU A 94 -1.58 4.07 -13.79
C LEU A 94 -1.28 3.95 -15.29
N GLN A 95 -0.01 3.88 -15.70
CA GLN A 95 0.34 3.62 -17.10
C GLN A 95 -0.02 2.19 -17.53
N LEU A 96 0.18 1.21 -16.65
CA LEU A 96 -0.17 -0.19 -16.92
C LEU A 96 -1.68 -0.44 -16.89
N ILE A 97 -2.40 0.23 -15.99
CA ILE A 97 -3.85 0.07 -15.79
C ILE A 97 -4.49 1.47 -15.67
N PRO A 98 -4.81 2.12 -16.82
CA PRO A 98 -5.35 3.48 -16.83
C PRO A 98 -6.72 3.64 -16.16
N ALA A 99 -7.46 2.55 -15.98
CA ALA A 99 -8.75 2.54 -15.31
C ALA A 99 -8.66 2.68 -13.78
N GLY A 100 -7.45 2.60 -13.19
CA GLY A 100 -7.23 2.91 -11.78
C GLY A 100 -7.32 4.41 -11.49
N ARG A 101 -7.48 4.76 -10.21
CA ARG A 101 -7.53 6.17 -9.78
C ARG A 101 -6.61 6.40 -8.59
N VAL A 102 -5.74 7.39 -8.72
CA VAL A 102 -4.76 7.76 -7.69
C VAL A 102 -4.72 9.28 -7.56
N LEU A 103 -4.77 9.78 -6.33
CA LEU A 103 -4.49 11.17 -5.99
C LEU A 103 -3.10 11.24 -5.35
N PHE A 104 -2.23 12.08 -5.92
CA PHE A 104 -0.89 12.29 -5.38
C PHE A 104 -0.86 13.49 -4.44
N TYR A 105 -0.21 13.33 -3.29
CA TYR A 105 0.14 14.45 -2.42
C TYR A 105 1.66 14.51 -2.26
N ARG A 106 2.18 15.72 -1.98
CA ARG A 106 3.57 15.92 -1.58
C ARG A 106 3.55 16.59 -0.21
N SER A 107 4.36 16.09 0.72
CA SER A 107 4.73 16.91 1.87
C SER A 107 5.57 18.06 1.34
N LYS A 108 5.28 19.28 1.82
CA LYS A 108 6.24 20.38 1.71
C LYS A 108 7.50 20.05 2.50
#